data_AF-A0A955J685-F1
#
_entry.id   AF-A0A955J685-F1
#
_cell.length_a   1.000
_cell.length_b   1.000
_cell.length_c   1.000
_cell.angle_alpha   90.00
_cell.angle_beta   90.00
_cell.angle_gamma   90.00
#
_symmetry.space_group_name_H-M   'P 1'
#
loop_
_entity.id
_entity.type
_entity.pdbx_description
1 polymer ?
#
loop_
_entity_poly.entity_id
_entity_poly.type
_entity_poly.pdbx_seq_one_letter_code
_entity_poly.pdbx_strand_id
1 'polypeptide(L)'
;MRRTADILRRAGRRIMIRTFLAALGPALAATLVLGLAAAVVDRLVGPGLPWWVFVAVPVGFALMLALFRTMLKRPSPERVAGELDLHARLADRLASALDLQSRAPSDPFTVLVVEDAEAHAASVKVSPTLPLRWGRSWVVWPLVGAATVLAAMLWAPMRLLDNPGLEQAELERAAQRDAAADALDDVLDALDVPVGDTVEEDAATGATPEELDVLERIREQLARGEKDPDQARTETARVLSDAAERLESEAQREEDAARRLSEMMNGLDAPPLADGEQTPMADLDRLREALREQDLDQAMEALDRLDSRLDEMTPDERTALEEQIDALANDLDALREREAERERQAEAAADERLRDHGLDDAQIDELRRLAEQREVQEQLEREGFDREAARRLAEEIAAQNREREAQEQARRESQQLSEELRDAADDVKRDQSEPSSSEGQDQQQGTRET
;
A
#
# COMPACT_ATOMS: atom_id res chain seq x y z
N MET A 1 -76.25 -35.46 18.46
CA MET A 1 -74.98 -35.77 17.76
C MET A 1 -73.69 -35.76 18.59
N ARG A 2 -73.69 -35.56 19.92
CA ARG A 2 -72.42 -35.46 20.67
C ARG A 2 -71.59 -36.75 20.62
N ARG A 3 -72.24 -37.91 20.77
CA ARG A 3 -71.58 -39.24 20.79
C ARG A 3 -70.97 -39.61 19.43
N THR A 4 -71.72 -39.42 18.35
CA THR A 4 -71.22 -39.64 16.98
C THR A 4 -70.02 -38.75 16.69
N ALA A 5 -70.08 -37.46 17.05
CA ALA A 5 -68.95 -36.54 16.87
C ALA A 5 -67.70 -36.96 17.65
N ASP A 6 -67.84 -37.53 18.86
CA ASP A 6 -66.71 -38.01 19.66
C ASP A 6 -66.10 -39.30 19.09
N ILE A 7 -66.93 -40.20 18.55
CA ILE A 7 -66.47 -41.42 17.88
C ILE A 7 -65.78 -41.07 16.57
N LEU A 8 -66.35 -40.18 15.76
CA LEU A 8 -65.73 -39.70 14.52
C LEU A 8 -64.42 -38.96 14.79
N ARG A 9 -64.31 -38.17 15.86
CA ARG A 9 -63.02 -37.55 16.27
C ARG A 9 -61.98 -38.60 16.64
N ARG A 10 -62.36 -39.65 17.39
CA ARG A 10 -61.45 -40.76 17.73
C ARG A 10 -61.04 -41.58 16.51
N ALA A 11 -61.97 -41.89 15.61
CA ALA A 11 -61.72 -42.57 14.35
C ALA A 11 -60.81 -41.74 13.44
N GLY A 12 -61.08 -40.43 13.31
CA GLY A 12 -60.27 -39.50 12.54
C GLY A 12 -58.83 -39.39 13.04
N ARG A 13 -58.62 -39.30 14.36
CA ARG A 13 -57.26 -39.36 14.96
C ARG A 13 -56.56 -40.66 14.61
N ARG A 14 -57.27 -41.78 14.64
CA ARG A 14 -56.68 -43.10 14.34
C ARG A 14 -56.32 -43.25 12.85
N ILE A 15 -57.18 -42.78 11.94
CA ILE A 15 -56.89 -42.73 10.49
C ILE A 15 -55.69 -41.82 10.22
N MET A 16 -55.59 -40.69 10.93
CA MET A 16 -54.44 -39.79 10.83
C MET A 16 -53.14 -40.47 11.27
N ILE A 17 -53.14 -41.17 12.41
CA ILE A 17 -51.98 -41.95 12.88
C ILE A 17 -51.61 -43.04 11.87
N ARG A 18 -52.58 -43.77 11.33
CA ARG A 18 -52.35 -44.79 10.30
C ARG A 18 -51.72 -44.18 9.04
N THR A 19 -52.22 -43.04 8.60
CA THR A 19 -51.71 -42.32 7.42
C THR A 19 -50.29 -41.81 7.64
N PHE A 20 -50.01 -41.30 8.85
CA PHE A 20 -48.67 -40.88 9.26
C PHE A 20 -47.70 -42.05 9.28
N LEU A 21 -48.02 -43.15 9.96
CA LEU A 21 -47.14 -44.34 10.02
C LEU A 21 -46.92 -44.97 8.63
N ALA A 22 -47.93 -44.91 7.75
CA ALA A 22 -47.80 -45.38 6.37
C ALA A 22 -46.92 -44.46 5.50
N ALA A 23 -46.89 -43.16 5.79
CA ALA A 23 -46.01 -42.20 5.12
C ALA A 23 -44.58 -42.20 5.68
N LEU A 24 -44.44 -42.40 7.00
CA LEU A 24 -43.18 -42.32 7.72
C LEU A 24 -42.20 -43.41 7.29
N GLY A 25 -42.66 -44.66 7.12
CA GLY A 25 -41.78 -45.77 6.74
C GLY A 25 -41.02 -45.51 5.42
N PRO A 26 -41.71 -45.23 4.30
CA PRO A 26 -41.04 -44.88 3.03
C PRO A 26 -40.19 -43.62 3.12
N ALA A 27 -40.63 -42.59 3.85
CA ALA A 27 -39.88 -41.35 4.02
C ALA A 27 -38.55 -41.58 4.77
N LEU A 28 -38.57 -42.37 5.86
CA LEU A 28 -37.37 -42.77 6.59
C LEU A 28 -36.42 -43.57 5.70
N ALA A 29 -36.94 -44.56 4.96
CA ALA A 29 -36.10 -45.36 4.06
C ALA A 29 -35.42 -44.48 2.99
N ALA A 30 -36.17 -43.61 2.32
CA ALA A 30 -35.63 -42.75 1.27
C ALA A 30 -34.58 -41.76 1.78
N THR A 31 -34.86 -41.10 2.91
CA THR A 31 -33.93 -40.12 3.50
C THR A 31 -32.70 -40.78 4.10
N LEU A 32 -32.80 -41.97 4.71
CA LEU A 32 -31.64 -42.71 5.21
C LEU A 32 -30.75 -43.24 4.09
N VAL A 33 -31.30 -43.58 2.91
CA VAL A 33 -30.49 -43.88 1.72
C VAL A 33 -29.69 -42.65 1.29
N LEU A 34 -30.29 -41.46 1.30
CA LEU A 34 -29.57 -40.21 1.05
C LEU A 34 -28.52 -39.93 2.13
N GLY A 35 -28.85 -40.19 3.40
CA GLY A 35 -27.91 -40.07 4.51
C GLY A 35 -26.72 -41.03 4.39
N LEU A 36 -26.95 -42.27 3.93
CA LEU A 36 -25.89 -43.23 3.63
C LEU A 36 -24.99 -42.73 2.50
N ALA A 37 -25.57 -42.26 1.40
CA ALA A 37 -24.78 -41.70 0.30
C ALA A 37 -23.94 -40.50 0.76
N ALA A 38 -24.52 -39.60 1.56
CA ALA A 38 -23.81 -38.46 2.13
C ALA A 38 -22.68 -38.89 3.08
N ALA A 39 -22.89 -39.92 3.91
CA ALA A 39 -21.85 -40.46 4.78
C ALA A 39 -20.68 -41.06 3.98
N VAL A 40 -20.97 -41.76 2.88
CA VAL A 40 -19.93 -42.30 1.99
C VAL A 40 -19.15 -41.17 1.33
N VAL A 41 -19.83 -40.14 0.81
CA VAL A 41 -19.16 -38.97 0.22
C VAL A 41 -18.30 -38.24 1.25
N ASP A 42 -18.82 -38.01 2.46
CA ASP A 42 -18.06 -37.36 3.52
C ASP A 42 -16.82 -38.16 3.92
N ARG A 43 -16.89 -39.50 3.89
CA ARG A 43 -15.72 -40.35 4.18
C ARG A 43 -14.69 -40.41 3.06
N LEU A 44 -15.08 -40.11 1.83
CA LEU A 44 -14.18 -40.08 0.68
C LEU A 44 -13.55 -38.70 0.45
N VAL A 45 -14.29 -37.63 0.73
CA VAL A 45 -13.92 -36.26 0.30
C VAL A 45 -14.25 -35.20 1.37
N GLY A 46 -15.08 -35.52 2.34
CA GLY A 46 -15.64 -34.53 3.24
C GLY A 46 -14.81 -34.23 4.49
N PRO A 47 -15.25 -33.23 5.26
CA PRO A 47 -14.57 -32.74 6.46
C PRO A 47 -14.61 -33.73 7.65
N GLY A 48 -15.22 -34.91 7.49
CA GLY A 48 -15.30 -35.91 8.53
C GLY A 48 -16.36 -35.56 9.57
N LEU A 49 -17.57 -35.25 9.10
CA LEU A 49 -18.69 -34.91 9.99
C LEU A 49 -18.97 -36.04 11.00
N PRO A 50 -19.45 -35.69 12.20
CA PRO A 50 -19.77 -36.69 13.19
C PRO A 50 -20.93 -37.58 12.73
N TRP A 51 -20.79 -38.89 12.91
CA TRP A 51 -21.67 -39.90 12.32
C TRP A 51 -23.17 -39.70 12.62
N TRP A 52 -23.50 -39.12 13.78
CA TRP A 52 -24.88 -38.89 14.20
C TRP A 52 -25.61 -37.90 13.29
N VAL A 53 -24.90 -36.99 12.60
CA VAL A 53 -25.50 -36.03 11.66
C VAL A 53 -26.17 -36.76 10.49
N PHE A 54 -25.52 -37.80 9.96
CA PHE A 54 -26.03 -38.61 8.84
C PHE A 54 -27.25 -39.46 9.20
N VAL A 55 -27.61 -39.55 10.48
CA VAL A 55 -28.80 -40.26 10.94
C VAL A 55 -29.87 -39.27 11.43
N ALA A 56 -29.48 -38.33 12.28
CA ALA A 56 -30.39 -37.38 12.91
C ALA A 56 -31.06 -36.45 11.88
N VAL A 57 -30.30 -35.92 10.92
CA VAL A 57 -30.83 -35.00 9.91
C VAL A 57 -31.83 -35.71 8.99
N PRO A 58 -31.51 -36.87 8.37
CA PRO A 58 -32.48 -37.63 7.58
C PRO A 58 -33.74 -38.03 8.35
N VAL A 59 -33.60 -38.50 9.59
CA VAL A 59 -34.74 -38.89 10.44
C VAL A 59 -35.64 -37.70 10.74
N GLY A 60 -35.06 -36.55 11.12
CA GLY A 60 -35.81 -35.30 11.32
C GLY A 60 -36.55 -34.87 10.06
N PHE A 61 -35.88 -34.93 8.90
CA PHE A 61 -36.48 -34.58 7.62
C PHE A 61 -37.62 -35.54 7.21
N ALA A 62 -37.45 -36.84 7.44
CA ALA A 62 -38.49 -37.85 7.20
C ALA A 62 -39.74 -37.62 8.06
N LEU A 63 -39.55 -37.29 9.35
CA LEU A 63 -40.66 -36.97 10.27
C LEU A 63 -41.43 -35.76 9.77
N MET A 64 -40.74 -34.71 9.34
CA MET A 64 -41.34 -33.51 8.78
C MET A 64 -42.11 -33.81 7.49
N LEU A 65 -41.53 -34.55 6.55
CA LEU A 65 -42.21 -34.97 5.31
C LEU A 65 -43.46 -35.83 5.59
N ALA A 66 -43.37 -36.77 6.52
CA ALA A 66 -44.49 -37.63 6.90
C ALA A 66 -45.62 -36.82 7.55
N LEU A 67 -45.29 -35.87 8.43
CA LEU A 67 -46.25 -34.98 9.06
C LEU A 67 -46.92 -34.08 8.02
N PHE A 68 -46.14 -33.45 7.15
CA PHE A 68 -46.63 -32.59 6.07
C PHE A 68 -47.58 -33.35 5.12
N ARG A 69 -47.17 -34.55 4.67
CA ARG A 69 -48.00 -35.41 3.83
C ARG A 69 -49.30 -35.84 4.54
N THR A 70 -49.25 -36.05 5.85
CA THR A 70 -50.43 -36.40 6.65
C THR A 70 -51.38 -35.22 6.79
N MET A 71 -50.86 -34.01 6.98
CA MET A 71 -51.66 -32.78 7.02
C MET A 71 -52.36 -32.51 5.68
N LEU A 72 -51.67 -32.69 4.56
CA LEU A 72 -52.26 -32.58 3.22
C LEU A 72 -53.34 -33.63 2.94
N LYS A 73 -53.24 -34.81 3.57
CA LYS A 73 -54.20 -35.92 3.42
C LYS A 73 -55.16 -36.04 4.59
N ARG A 74 -55.42 -34.94 5.30
CA ARG A 74 -56.34 -34.94 6.45
C ARG A 74 -57.73 -35.41 6.00
N PRO A 75 -58.27 -36.50 6.57
CA PRO A 75 -59.55 -37.04 6.12
C PRO A 75 -60.69 -36.09 6.54
N SER A 76 -61.63 -35.85 5.62
CA SER A 76 -62.86 -35.13 5.93
C SER A 76 -63.76 -35.96 6.87
N PRO A 77 -64.60 -35.34 7.70
CA PRO A 77 -65.52 -36.07 8.60
C PRO A 77 -66.40 -37.09 7.85
N GLU A 78 -66.86 -36.74 6.66
CA GLU A 78 -67.63 -37.62 5.76
C GLU A 78 -66.84 -38.87 5.36
N ARG A 79 -65.56 -38.69 4.97
CA ARG A 79 -64.67 -39.82 4.63
C ARG A 79 -64.39 -40.70 5.84
N VAL A 80 -64.22 -40.11 7.02
CA VAL A 80 -64.05 -40.85 8.28
C VAL A 80 -65.29 -41.67 8.60
N ALA A 81 -66.49 -41.09 8.42
CA ALA A 81 -67.75 -41.79 8.65
C ALA A 81 -67.91 -42.97 7.67
N GLY A 82 -67.68 -42.75 6.38
CA GLY A 82 -67.76 -43.82 5.37
C GLY A 82 -66.74 -44.94 5.57
N GLU A 83 -65.49 -44.61 5.92
CA GLU A 83 -64.47 -45.64 6.22
C GLU A 83 -64.83 -46.44 7.49
N LEU A 84 -65.43 -45.79 8.49
CA LEU A 84 -65.90 -46.44 9.70
C LEU A 84 -67.13 -47.33 9.41
N ASP A 85 -68.08 -46.87 8.60
CA ASP A 85 -69.25 -47.65 8.19
C ASP A 85 -68.85 -48.90 7.40
N LEU A 86 -67.90 -48.77 6.47
CA LEU A 86 -67.38 -49.87 5.68
C LEU A 86 -66.72 -50.94 6.57
N HIS A 87 -65.87 -50.52 7.51
CA HIS A 87 -65.15 -51.45 8.38
C HIS A 87 -66.01 -52.03 9.51
N ALA A 88 -67.00 -51.29 10.01
CA ALA A 88 -67.94 -51.76 11.03
C ALA A 88 -69.19 -52.45 10.42
N ARG A 89 -69.31 -52.49 9.08
CA ARG A 89 -70.47 -53.03 8.34
C ARG A 89 -71.79 -52.36 8.72
N LEU A 90 -71.78 -51.05 8.90
CA LEU A 90 -72.95 -50.26 9.31
C LEU A 90 -73.85 -49.85 8.14
N ALA A 91 -73.50 -50.21 6.89
CA ALA A 91 -74.26 -49.88 5.69
C ALA A 91 -74.54 -48.37 5.56
N ASP A 92 -73.48 -47.56 5.64
CA ASP A 92 -73.48 -46.10 5.45
C ASP A 92 -74.34 -45.28 6.44
N ARG A 93 -74.80 -45.87 7.55
CA ARG A 93 -75.62 -45.18 8.54
C ARG A 93 -74.97 -43.92 9.11
N LEU A 94 -73.67 -43.94 9.41
CA LEU A 94 -72.99 -42.75 9.96
C LEU A 94 -72.77 -41.69 8.88
N ALA A 95 -72.39 -42.10 7.66
CA ALA A 95 -72.19 -41.21 6.53
C ALA A 95 -73.50 -40.52 6.11
N SER A 96 -74.59 -41.30 5.95
CA SER A 96 -75.92 -40.79 5.61
C SER A 96 -76.47 -39.87 6.71
N ALA A 97 -76.30 -40.22 7.99
CA ALA A 97 -76.72 -39.35 9.08
C ALA A 97 -75.96 -38.01 9.10
N LEU A 98 -74.67 -38.01 8.74
CA LEU A 98 -73.85 -36.79 8.70
C LEU A 98 -74.20 -35.90 7.48
N ASP A 99 -74.50 -36.50 6.33
CA ASP A 99 -74.93 -35.77 5.11
C ASP A 99 -76.37 -35.22 5.26
N LEU A 100 -77.33 -36.00 5.78
CA LEU A 100 -78.68 -35.51 6.08
C LEU A 100 -78.64 -34.45 7.20
N GLN A 101 -77.80 -34.70 8.20
CA GLN A 101 -77.18 -33.77 9.14
C GLN A 101 -77.04 -32.34 8.63
N SER A 102 -76.19 -32.21 7.61
CA SER A 102 -75.74 -30.93 7.08
C SER A 102 -76.76 -30.29 6.13
N ARG A 103 -77.58 -31.08 5.43
CA ARG A 103 -78.53 -30.58 4.42
C ARG A 103 -79.89 -30.18 4.99
N ALA A 104 -80.44 -30.95 5.93
CA ALA A 104 -81.81 -30.77 6.42
C ALA A 104 -81.91 -31.06 7.93
N PRO A 105 -81.34 -30.21 8.80
CA PRO A 105 -81.22 -30.49 10.24
C PRO A 105 -82.56 -30.52 11.00
N SER A 106 -83.62 -29.93 10.45
CA SER A 106 -84.95 -29.84 11.07
C SER A 106 -85.97 -30.84 10.53
N ASP A 107 -85.60 -31.68 9.56
CA ASP A 107 -86.49 -32.70 9.01
C ASP A 107 -86.72 -33.82 10.05
N PRO A 108 -87.98 -34.15 10.42
CA PRO A 108 -88.28 -35.26 11.32
C PRO A 108 -87.64 -36.58 10.88
N PHE A 109 -87.47 -36.81 9.58
CA PHE A 109 -86.77 -37.99 9.08
C PHE A 109 -85.27 -37.97 9.41
N THR A 110 -84.61 -36.81 9.25
CA THR A 110 -83.21 -36.63 9.68
C THR A 110 -83.05 -36.94 11.16
N VAL A 111 -83.98 -36.51 12.03
CA VAL A 111 -83.91 -36.81 13.47
C VAL A 111 -83.88 -38.32 13.73
N LEU A 112 -84.75 -39.09 13.07
CA LEU A 112 -84.80 -40.55 13.21
C LEU A 112 -83.51 -41.23 12.71
N VAL A 113 -82.99 -40.81 11.56
CA VAL A 113 -81.73 -41.36 11.01
C VAL A 113 -80.54 -41.06 11.92
N VAL A 114 -80.50 -39.85 12.49
CA VAL A 114 -79.45 -39.45 13.43
C VAL A 114 -79.52 -40.24 14.74
N GLU A 115 -80.72 -40.50 15.26
CA GLU A 115 -80.91 -41.31 16.46
C GLU A 115 -80.48 -42.77 16.23
N ASP A 116 -80.88 -43.38 15.10
CA ASP A 116 -80.44 -44.72 14.73
C ASP A 116 -78.92 -44.81 14.57
N ALA A 117 -78.31 -43.81 13.92
CA ALA A 117 -76.86 -43.70 13.78
C ALA A 117 -76.15 -43.55 15.13
N GLU A 118 -76.70 -42.80 16.08
CA GLU A 118 -76.15 -42.66 17.44
C GLU A 118 -76.20 -43.98 18.23
N ALA A 119 -77.31 -44.73 18.11
CA ALA A 119 -77.45 -46.04 18.75
C ALA A 119 -76.42 -47.04 18.22
N HIS A 120 -76.23 -47.07 16.90
CA HIS A 120 -75.23 -47.94 16.27
C HIS A 120 -73.80 -47.49 16.57
N ALA A 121 -73.51 -46.18 16.54
CA ALA A 121 -72.20 -45.64 16.87
C ALA A 121 -71.72 -46.10 18.26
N ALA A 122 -72.61 -46.14 19.26
CA ALA A 122 -72.28 -46.55 20.62
C ALA A 122 -71.72 -47.98 20.71
N SER A 123 -72.09 -48.87 19.78
CA SER A 123 -71.60 -50.25 19.74
C SER A 123 -70.22 -50.40 19.07
N VAL A 124 -69.78 -49.39 18.31
CA VAL A 124 -68.58 -49.47 17.49
C VAL A 124 -67.31 -49.27 18.32
N LYS A 125 -66.49 -50.31 18.40
CA LYS A 125 -65.15 -50.23 18.97
C LYS A 125 -64.17 -49.77 17.90
N VAL A 126 -63.85 -48.47 17.88
CA VAL A 126 -62.93 -47.84 16.91
C VAL A 126 -61.59 -48.59 16.76
N SER A 127 -61.08 -49.19 17.84
CA SER A 127 -59.78 -49.84 17.83
C SER A 127 -59.69 -51.10 16.95
N PRO A 128 -60.45 -52.17 17.21
CA PRO A 128 -60.43 -53.36 16.35
C PRO A 128 -60.91 -53.08 14.92
N THR A 129 -61.81 -52.11 14.73
CA THR A 129 -62.38 -51.78 13.41
C THR A 129 -61.33 -51.18 12.46
N LEU A 130 -60.38 -50.41 12.97
CA LEU A 130 -59.34 -49.74 12.16
C LEU A 130 -57.93 -50.20 12.61
N PRO A 131 -57.48 -51.42 12.27
CA PRO A 131 -56.18 -51.91 12.69
C PRO A 131 -55.04 -51.09 12.07
N LEU A 132 -54.01 -50.81 12.88
CA LEU A 132 -52.76 -50.25 12.38
C LEU A 132 -52.00 -51.36 11.64
N ARG A 133 -51.83 -51.21 10.33
CA ARG A 133 -51.07 -52.15 9.50
C ARG A 133 -49.65 -51.61 9.30
N TRP A 134 -48.67 -52.36 9.76
CA TRP A 134 -47.26 -52.08 9.51
C TRP A 134 -46.93 -52.48 8.05
N GLY A 135 -46.58 -51.50 7.23
CA GLY A 135 -46.13 -51.75 5.85
C GLY A 135 -44.72 -52.36 5.79
N ARG A 136 -44.34 -52.94 4.64
CA ARG A 136 -43.00 -53.51 4.41
C ARG A 136 -41.85 -52.54 4.73
N SER A 137 -42.07 -51.24 4.56
CA SER A 137 -41.08 -50.20 4.85
C SER A 137 -40.60 -50.20 6.32
N TRP A 138 -41.39 -50.74 7.26
CA TRP A 138 -40.99 -50.88 8.67
C TRP A 138 -39.85 -51.87 8.90
N VAL A 139 -39.62 -52.79 7.96
CA VAL A 139 -38.45 -53.69 7.97
C VAL A 139 -37.26 -53.08 7.23
N VAL A 140 -37.53 -52.26 6.21
CA VAL A 140 -36.49 -51.67 5.36
C VAL A 140 -35.73 -50.55 6.08
N TRP A 141 -36.42 -49.62 6.74
CA TRP A 141 -35.74 -48.48 7.35
C TRP A 141 -34.71 -48.85 8.45
N PRO A 142 -34.93 -49.83 9.36
CA PRO A 142 -33.90 -50.15 10.36
C PRO A 142 -32.69 -50.82 9.71
N LEU A 143 -32.88 -51.60 8.63
CA LEU A 143 -31.79 -52.22 7.89
C LEU A 143 -30.92 -51.15 7.21
N VAL A 144 -31.55 -50.17 6.54
CA VAL A 144 -30.83 -49.05 5.92
C VAL A 144 -30.15 -48.19 6.98
N GLY A 145 -30.84 -47.87 8.08
CA GLY A 145 -30.27 -47.08 9.18
C GLY A 145 -29.05 -47.76 9.80
N ALA A 146 -29.10 -49.08 10.02
CA ALA A 146 -27.94 -49.84 10.48
C ALA A 146 -26.78 -49.78 9.47
N ALA A 147 -27.07 -49.92 8.16
CA ALA A 147 -26.05 -49.78 7.13
C ALA A 147 -25.43 -48.38 7.09
N THR A 148 -26.22 -47.31 7.26
CA THR A 148 -25.72 -45.92 7.38
C THR A 148 -24.78 -45.76 8.56
N VAL A 149 -25.16 -46.27 9.74
CA VAL A 149 -24.31 -46.20 10.94
C VAL A 149 -23.02 -46.98 10.75
N LEU A 150 -23.10 -48.20 10.21
CA LEU A 150 -21.93 -49.04 9.93
C LEU A 150 -20.98 -48.36 8.93
N ALA A 151 -21.51 -47.81 7.83
CA ALA A 151 -20.71 -47.09 6.84
C ALA A 151 -20.04 -45.83 7.46
N ALA A 152 -20.77 -45.08 8.28
CA ALA A 152 -20.21 -43.90 8.93
C ALA A 152 -19.19 -44.24 10.04
N MET A 153 -19.33 -45.38 10.72
CA MET A 153 -18.47 -45.73 11.86
C MET A 153 -17.25 -46.56 11.47
N LEU A 154 -17.39 -47.54 10.58
CA LEU A 154 -16.33 -48.50 10.25
C LEU A 154 -15.41 -48.01 9.12
N TRP A 155 -15.87 -47.10 8.27
CA TRP A 155 -15.05 -46.59 7.19
C TRP A 155 -14.13 -45.50 7.73
N ALA A 156 -12.83 -45.79 7.81
CA ALA A 156 -11.83 -44.75 8.06
C ALA A 156 -11.93 -43.67 6.97
N PRO A 157 -11.80 -42.38 7.30
CA PRO A 157 -11.83 -41.32 6.31
C PRO A 157 -10.68 -41.54 5.33
N MET A 158 -10.99 -41.98 4.12
CA MET A 158 -10.04 -42.05 3.03
C MET A 158 -10.00 -40.64 2.46
N ARG A 159 -9.13 -39.80 2.99
CA ARG A 159 -8.94 -38.42 2.55
C ARG A 159 -8.27 -38.39 1.18
N LEU A 160 -8.97 -38.86 0.15
CA LEU A 160 -8.48 -38.95 -1.22
C LEU A 160 -8.24 -37.58 -1.85
N LEU A 161 -8.77 -36.51 -1.25
CA LEU A 161 -8.60 -35.12 -1.67
C LEU A 161 -7.86 -34.23 -0.66
N ASP A 162 -7.49 -34.71 0.54
CA ASP A 162 -6.49 -33.97 1.31
C ASP A 162 -5.18 -34.16 0.56
N ASN A 163 -4.72 -33.10 -0.12
CA ASN A 163 -3.35 -33.01 -0.55
C ASN A 163 -2.53 -32.71 0.72
N PRO A 164 -1.82 -33.69 1.31
CA PRO A 164 -0.90 -33.39 2.43
C PRO A 164 0.15 -32.32 2.04
N GLY A 165 0.37 -32.12 0.73
CA GLY A 165 1.21 -31.06 0.21
C GLY A 165 0.67 -29.64 0.43
N LEU A 166 -0.63 -29.41 0.70
CA LEU A 166 -1.14 -28.07 0.98
C LEU A 166 -0.78 -27.60 2.40
N GLU A 167 -1.00 -28.44 3.41
CA GLU A 167 -0.55 -28.13 4.78
C GLU A 167 0.97 -28.02 4.86
N GLN A 168 1.70 -28.89 4.16
CA GLN A 168 3.17 -28.78 4.07
C GLN A 168 3.61 -27.52 3.33
N ALA A 169 2.96 -27.15 2.22
CA ALA A 169 3.27 -25.91 1.51
C ALA A 169 2.93 -24.66 2.33
N GLU A 170 1.89 -24.69 3.16
CA GLU A 170 1.58 -23.57 4.07
C GLU A 170 2.62 -23.45 5.20
N LEU A 171 3.05 -24.57 5.78
CA LEU A 171 4.14 -24.61 6.75
C LEU A 171 5.48 -24.15 6.15
N GLU A 172 5.80 -24.59 4.93
CA GLU A 172 7.00 -24.17 4.20
C GLU A 172 6.96 -22.68 3.86
N ARG A 173 5.80 -22.15 3.43
CA ARG A 173 5.63 -20.71 3.18
C ARG A 173 5.72 -19.87 4.45
N ALA A 174 5.20 -20.36 5.57
CA ALA A 174 5.34 -19.68 6.85
C ALA A 174 6.83 -19.61 7.27
N ALA A 175 7.54 -20.74 7.20
CA ALA A 175 8.97 -20.78 7.49
C ALA A 175 9.81 -19.88 6.56
N GLN A 176 9.44 -19.79 5.28
CA GLN A 176 10.09 -18.89 4.32
C GLN A 176 9.83 -17.41 4.62
N ARG A 177 8.64 -17.05 5.13
CA ARG A 177 8.33 -15.68 5.56
C ARG A 177 9.15 -15.29 6.77
N ASP A 178 9.21 -16.16 7.78
CA ASP A 178 10.00 -15.92 8.99
C ASP A 178 11.49 -15.72 8.63
N ALA A 179 12.05 -16.60 7.79
CA ALA A 179 13.43 -16.47 7.34
C ALA A 179 13.69 -15.21 6.48
N ALA A 180 12.68 -14.71 5.75
CA ALA A 180 12.81 -13.48 4.99
C ALA A 180 12.70 -12.23 5.88
N ALA A 181 11.91 -12.29 6.95
CA ALA A 181 11.83 -11.23 7.95
C ALA A 181 13.16 -11.13 8.73
N ASP A 182 13.73 -12.25 9.17
CA ASP A 182 15.04 -12.27 9.86
C ASP A 182 16.15 -11.67 8.99
N ALA A 183 16.16 -11.95 7.68
CA ALA A 183 17.13 -11.37 6.74
C ALA A 183 16.95 -9.85 6.54
N LEU A 184 15.71 -9.34 6.65
CA LEU A 184 15.44 -7.90 6.62
C LEU A 184 15.93 -7.22 7.90
N ASP A 185 15.79 -7.89 9.05
CA ASP A 185 16.31 -7.42 10.32
C ASP A 185 17.85 -7.31 10.29
N ASP A 186 18.54 -8.33 9.76
CA ASP A 186 19.99 -8.30 9.58
C ASP A 186 20.45 -7.13 8.69
N VAL A 187 19.66 -6.77 7.67
CA VAL A 187 19.95 -5.63 6.79
C VAL A 187 19.70 -4.30 7.51
N LEU A 188 18.60 -4.18 8.24
CA LEU A 188 18.30 -2.98 9.02
C LEU A 188 19.34 -2.75 10.11
N ASP A 189 19.76 -3.79 10.83
CA ASP A 189 20.81 -3.72 11.85
C ASP A 189 22.18 -3.35 11.24
N ALA A 190 22.46 -3.80 10.01
CA ALA A 190 23.67 -3.42 9.27
C ALA A 190 23.64 -1.97 8.75
N LEU A 191 22.46 -1.38 8.61
CA LEU A 191 22.25 0.03 8.25
C LEU A 191 22.17 0.93 9.50
N ASP A 192 21.65 0.42 10.61
CA ASP A 192 21.51 1.10 11.91
C ASP A 192 22.79 0.97 12.77
N VAL A 193 23.97 0.91 12.12
CA VAL A 193 25.25 0.91 12.85
C VAL A 193 25.29 2.18 13.69
N PRO A 194 25.29 2.06 15.04
CA PRO A 194 25.18 3.23 15.90
C PRO A 194 26.41 4.09 15.67
N VAL A 195 26.20 5.22 14.99
CA VAL A 195 27.14 6.32 14.92
C VAL A 195 27.30 6.77 16.37
N GLY A 196 28.38 6.33 17.01
CA GLY A 196 28.63 6.64 18.41
C GLY A 196 28.54 8.16 18.62
N ASP A 197 28.03 8.57 19.79
CA ASP A 197 27.75 9.96 20.23
C ASP A 197 28.92 10.97 20.13
N THR A 198 30.02 10.62 19.46
CA THR A 198 31.12 11.52 19.12
C THR A 198 30.86 12.19 17.78
N VAL A 199 30.06 13.26 17.84
CA VAL A 199 30.16 14.51 17.07
C VAL A 199 31.06 14.43 15.82
N GLU A 200 30.48 13.92 14.74
CA GLU A 200 30.52 14.45 13.38
C GLU A 200 29.38 13.70 12.65
N GLU A 201 28.16 14.03 13.06
CA GLU A 201 26.91 13.73 12.34
C GLU A 201 27.04 14.32 10.94
N ASP A 202 27.05 13.50 9.90
CA ASP A 202 26.34 13.76 8.62
C ASP A 202 26.69 12.77 7.48
N ALA A 203 27.76 11.96 7.57
CA ALA A 203 28.25 11.26 6.38
C ALA A 203 28.18 9.72 6.36
N ALA A 204 27.82 9.02 7.44
CA ALA A 204 28.15 7.59 7.53
C ALA A 204 27.00 6.59 7.29
N THR A 205 25.75 6.98 7.46
CA THR A 205 24.62 6.10 7.14
C THR A 205 24.20 6.33 5.69
N GLY A 206 24.73 5.50 4.80
CA GLY A 206 24.53 5.69 3.36
C GLY A 206 23.09 5.51 2.85
N ALA A 207 22.15 5.10 3.71
CA ALA A 207 20.73 5.06 3.41
C ALA A 207 20.01 6.34 3.85
N THR A 208 19.12 6.89 3.02
CA THR A 208 18.28 8.02 3.43
C THR A 208 17.23 7.58 4.47
N PRO A 209 16.71 8.50 5.29
CA PRO A 209 15.58 8.22 6.16
C PRO A 209 14.35 7.65 5.43
N GLU A 210 14.18 8.02 4.16
CA GLU A 210 13.08 7.55 3.31
C GLU A 210 13.30 6.11 2.85
N GLU A 211 14.53 5.75 2.47
CA GLU A 211 14.91 4.37 2.13
C GLU A 211 14.72 3.44 3.34
N LEU A 212 15.08 3.91 4.55
CA LEU A 212 14.83 3.18 5.80
C LEU A 212 13.33 3.00 6.08
N ASP A 213 12.50 4.03 5.87
CA ASP A 213 11.04 3.90 6.02
C ASP A 213 10.44 2.90 5.02
N VAL A 214 10.95 2.87 3.78
CA VAL A 214 10.52 1.89 2.77
C VAL A 214 10.89 0.47 3.19
N LEU A 215 12.10 0.24 3.71
CA LEU A 215 12.53 -1.07 4.20
C LEU A 215 11.69 -1.53 5.41
N GLU A 216 11.42 -0.63 6.36
CA GLU A 216 10.56 -0.92 7.52
C GLU A 216 9.13 -1.27 7.08
N ARG A 217 8.60 -0.56 6.08
CA ARG A 217 7.28 -0.87 5.50
C ARG A 217 7.23 -2.24 4.82
N ILE A 218 8.30 -2.62 4.10
CA ILE A 218 8.41 -3.95 3.50
C ILE A 218 8.41 -5.03 4.59
N ARG A 219 9.16 -4.81 5.68
CA ARG A 219 9.19 -5.69 6.87
C ARG A 219 7.81 -5.86 7.48
N GLU A 220 7.09 -4.76 7.76
CA GLU A 220 5.74 -4.82 8.33
C GLU A 220 4.74 -5.57 7.44
N GLN A 221 4.79 -5.34 6.12
CA GLN A 221 3.92 -6.02 5.16
C GLN A 221 4.21 -7.52 5.09
N LEU A 222 5.48 -7.91 5.18
CA LEU A 222 5.91 -9.31 5.22
C LEU A 222 5.43 -10.00 6.51
N ALA A 223 5.60 -9.34 7.66
CA ALA A 223 5.15 -9.84 8.97
C ALA A 223 3.61 -10.02 9.05
N ARG A 224 2.85 -9.14 8.38
CA ARG A 224 1.39 -9.26 8.26
C ARG A 224 0.93 -10.30 7.24
N GLY A 225 1.85 -10.85 6.45
CA GLY A 225 1.55 -11.76 5.34
C GLY A 225 0.82 -11.09 4.18
N GLU A 226 0.87 -9.76 4.09
CA GLU A 226 0.32 -8.96 2.99
C GLU A 226 1.21 -9.05 1.74
N LYS A 227 2.50 -9.30 1.93
CA LYS A 227 3.50 -9.40 0.87
C LYS A 227 4.10 -10.80 0.78
N ASP A 228 4.37 -11.25 -0.44
CA ASP A 228 5.05 -12.51 -0.69
C ASP A 228 6.58 -12.37 -0.43
N PRO A 229 7.26 -13.38 0.14
CA PRO A 229 8.71 -13.32 0.40
C PRO A 229 9.56 -12.96 -0.82
N ASP A 230 9.22 -13.47 -2.01
CA ASP A 230 10.02 -13.21 -3.21
C ASP A 230 9.82 -11.77 -3.71
N GLN A 231 8.63 -11.20 -3.52
CA GLN A 231 8.35 -9.79 -3.80
C GLN A 231 9.10 -8.88 -2.82
N ALA A 232 9.08 -9.20 -1.52
CA ALA A 232 9.81 -8.45 -0.50
C ALA A 232 11.31 -8.42 -0.81
N ARG A 233 11.92 -9.57 -1.12
CA ARG A 233 13.34 -9.65 -1.52
C ARG A 233 13.67 -8.80 -2.74
N THR A 234 12.80 -8.84 -3.76
CA THR A 234 13.02 -8.08 -5.01
C THR A 234 12.95 -6.57 -4.75
N GLU A 235 12.00 -6.11 -3.95
CA GLU A 235 11.89 -4.70 -3.60
C GLU A 235 13.02 -4.24 -2.68
N THR A 236 13.39 -5.02 -1.66
CA THR A 236 14.56 -4.73 -0.81
C THR A 236 15.83 -4.64 -1.64
N ALA A 237 16.06 -5.58 -2.58
CA ALA A 237 17.22 -5.53 -3.47
C ALA A 237 17.24 -4.28 -4.35
N ARG A 238 16.06 -3.79 -4.77
CA ARG A 238 15.95 -2.54 -5.54
C ARG A 238 16.33 -1.34 -4.68
N VAL A 239 15.75 -1.21 -3.49
CA VAL A 239 16.05 -0.09 -2.57
C VAL A 239 17.54 -0.05 -2.23
N LEU A 240 18.15 -1.21 -1.95
CA LEU A 240 19.58 -1.31 -1.68
C LEU A 240 20.44 -0.98 -2.91
N SER A 241 20.00 -1.33 -4.12
CA SER A 241 20.71 -0.97 -5.36
C SER A 241 20.64 0.53 -5.62
N ASP A 242 19.49 1.16 -5.42
CA ASP A 242 19.29 2.60 -5.60
C ASP A 242 20.14 3.38 -4.58
N ALA A 243 20.19 2.93 -3.31
CA ALA A 243 21.05 3.50 -2.27
C ALA A 243 22.55 3.35 -2.62
N ALA A 244 22.97 2.20 -3.14
CA ALA A 244 24.36 1.97 -3.55
C ALA A 244 24.78 2.86 -4.74
N GLU A 245 23.92 3.02 -5.75
CA GLU A 245 24.17 3.88 -6.91
C GLU A 245 24.24 5.36 -6.52
N ARG A 246 23.42 5.78 -5.54
CA ARG A 246 23.47 7.12 -4.97
C ARG A 246 24.79 7.38 -4.24
N LEU A 247 25.24 6.46 -3.40
CA LEU A 247 26.53 6.56 -2.70
C LEU A 247 27.73 6.56 -3.66
N GLU A 248 27.70 5.71 -4.69
CA GLU A 248 28.74 5.70 -5.72
C GLU A 248 28.79 7.04 -6.47
N SER A 249 27.62 7.61 -6.79
CA SER A 249 27.51 8.92 -7.43
C SER A 249 28.02 10.05 -6.53
N GLU A 250 27.71 10.02 -5.24
CA GLU A 250 28.19 11.01 -4.26
C GLU A 250 29.72 10.92 -4.10
N ALA A 251 30.26 9.71 -3.89
CA ALA A 251 31.69 9.47 -3.80
C ALA A 251 32.44 9.93 -5.06
N GLN A 252 31.86 9.70 -6.25
CA GLN A 252 32.45 10.14 -7.51
C GLN A 252 32.41 11.67 -7.65
N ARG A 253 31.34 12.34 -7.21
CA ARG A 253 31.27 13.81 -7.18
C ARG A 253 32.29 14.39 -6.21
N GLU A 254 32.46 13.79 -5.04
CA GLU A 254 33.48 14.21 -4.07
C GLU A 254 34.90 14.02 -4.61
N GLU A 255 35.17 12.90 -5.27
CA GLU A 255 36.47 12.65 -5.90
C GLU A 255 36.76 13.68 -7.01
N ASP A 256 35.76 13.94 -7.87
CA ASP A 256 35.88 14.94 -8.92
C ASP A 256 36.03 16.36 -8.34
N ALA A 257 35.31 16.69 -7.27
CA ALA A 257 35.44 17.96 -6.57
C ALA A 257 36.83 18.13 -5.95
N ALA A 258 37.34 17.10 -5.27
CA ALA A 258 38.68 17.07 -4.69
C ALA A 258 39.76 17.18 -5.78
N ARG A 259 39.59 16.48 -6.90
CA ARG A 259 40.51 16.56 -8.05
C ARG A 259 40.53 17.96 -8.66
N ARG A 260 39.35 18.57 -8.88
CA ARG A 260 39.24 19.95 -9.39
C ARG A 260 39.85 20.95 -8.41
N LEU A 261 39.60 20.78 -7.11
CA LEU A 261 40.20 21.62 -6.08
C LEU A 261 41.73 21.50 -6.11
N SER A 262 42.26 20.28 -6.25
CA SER A 262 43.70 20.06 -6.40
C SER A 262 44.26 20.68 -7.69
N GLU A 263 43.56 20.59 -8.82
CA GLU A 263 43.97 21.21 -10.08
C GLU A 263 43.98 22.74 -9.99
N MET A 264 42.94 23.34 -9.40
CA MET A 264 42.91 24.77 -9.10
C MET A 264 44.05 25.17 -8.15
N MET A 265 44.33 24.32 -7.14
CA MET A 265 45.40 24.59 -6.19
C MET A 265 46.78 24.59 -6.87
N ASN A 266 47.06 23.57 -7.67
CA ASN A 266 48.32 23.44 -8.41
C ASN A 266 48.52 24.55 -9.47
N GLY A 267 47.44 25.14 -9.99
CA GLY A 267 47.50 26.28 -10.91
C GLY A 267 47.87 27.61 -10.23
N LEU A 268 47.67 27.71 -8.92
CA LEU A 268 47.88 28.90 -8.12
C LEU A 268 49.21 28.87 -7.33
N ASP A 269 49.96 27.77 -7.36
CA ASP A 269 51.31 27.69 -6.80
C ASP A 269 52.29 28.54 -7.65
N ALA A 270 52.25 29.85 -7.47
CA ALA A 270 53.35 30.72 -7.84
C ALA A 270 54.57 30.36 -6.95
N PRO A 271 55.79 30.34 -7.50
CA PRO A 271 56.98 29.99 -6.73
C PRO A 271 57.08 30.91 -5.50
N PRO A 272 57.22 30.37 -4.28
CA PRO A 272 57.22 31.17 -3.06
C PRO A 272 58.33 32.21 -3.15
N LEU A 273 57.95 33.48 -3.15
CA LEU A 273 58.88 34.59 -3.02
C LEU A 273 59.48 34.49 -1.62
N ALA A 274 60.81 34.37 -1.56
CA ALA A 274 61.53 33.99 -0.36
C ALA A 274 61.28 34.95 0.82
N ASP A 275 60.79 34.37 1.92
CA ASP A 275 60.81 34.79 3.33
C ASP A 275 60.73 36.30 3.65
N GLY A 276 59.53 36.74 4.04
CA GLY A 276 59.36 37.29 5.40
C GLY A 276 59.33 38.80 5.62
N GLU A 277 59.26 39.63 4.58
CA GLU A 277 58.99 41.07 4.75
C GLU A 277 57.58 41.43 4.28
N GLN A 278 56.95 42.41 4.94
CA GLN A 278 55.62 42.95 4.63
C GLN A 278 55.64 43.68 3.28
N THR A 279 55.90 42.94 2.20
CA THR A 279 55.88 43.50 0.87
C THR A 279 54.43 43.69 0.43
N PRO A 280 54.14 44.70 -0.39
CA PRO A 280 52.82 44.89 -0.99
C PRO A 280 52.28 43.63 -1.70
N MET A 281 53.18 42.78 -2.21
CA MET A 281 52.81 41.50 -2.83
C MET A 281 52.22 40.48 -1.85
N ALA A 282 52.52 40.57 -0.56
CA ALA A 282 51.90 39.71 0.44
C ALA A 282 50.39 39.96 0.58
N ASP A 283 49.91 41.17 0.32
CA ASP A 283 48.48 41.48 0.35
C ASP A 283 47.76 40.95 -0.91
N LEU A 284 48.44 40.94 -2.07
CA LEU A 284 47.93 40.28 -3.27
C LEU A 284 47.83 38.75 -3.08
N ASP A 285 48.80 38.14 -2.41
CA ASP A 285 48.74 36.70 -2.09
C ASP A 285 47.60 36.39 -1.11
N ARG A 286 47.34 37.28 -0.14
CA ARG A 286 46.14 37.17 0.73
C ARG A 286 44.84 37.32 -0.04
N LEU A 287 44.78 38.25 -1.00
CA LEU A 287 43.62 38.39 -1.88
C LEU A 287 43.37 37.10 -2.65
N ARG A 288 44.41 36.50 -3.24
CA ARG A 288 44.30 35.21 -3.95
C ARG A 288 43.84 34.08 -3.04
N GLU A 289 44.38 34.00 -1.83
CA GLU A 289 43.99 32.97 -0.87
C GLU A 289 42.55 33.16 -0.39
N ALA A 290 42.13 34.38 -0.07
CA ALA A 290 40.75 34.68 0.30
C ALA A 290 39.76 34.32 -0.82
N LEU A 291 40.11 34.61 -2.08
CA LEU A 291 39.33 34.20 -3.24
C LEU A 291 39.26 32.67 -3.40
N ARG A 292 40.35 31.97 -3.10
CA ARG A 292 40.40 30.50 -3.12
C ARG A 292 39.53 29.89 -2.02
N GLU A 293 39.50 30.49 -0.84
CA GLU A 293 38.67 30.09 0.29
C GLU A 293 37.20 30.53 0.16
N GLN A 294 36.85 31.28 -0.89
CA GLN A 294 35.53 31.89 -1.11
C GLN A 294 35.13 32.89 0.01
N ASP A 295 36.11 33.48 0.70
CA ASP A 295 35.90 34.50 1.73
C ASP A 295 35.97 35.89 1.10
N LEU A 296 34.81 36.37 0.63
CA LEU A 296 34.69 37.67 -0.04
C LEU A 296 35.02 38.84 0.90
N ASP A 297 34.71 38.72 2.18
CA ASP A 297 34.99 39.77 3.17
C ASP A 297 36.51 39.94 3.35
N GLN A 298 37.25 38.84 3.47
CA GLN A 298 38.70 38.87 3.52
C GLN A 298 39.34 39.33 2.20
N ALA A 299 38.73 38.98 1.07
CA ALA A 299 39.19 39.43 -0.25
C ALA A 299 39.08 40.96 -0.36
N MET A 300 37.94 41.54 0.03
CA MET A 300 37.75 43.00 0.07
C MET A 300 38.73 43.67 1.04
N GLU A 301 38.95 43.12 2.25
CA GLU A 301 39.89 43.70 3.21
C GLU A 301 41.36 43.62 2.72
N ALA A 302 41.71 42.57 1.97
CA ALA A 302 43.02 42.45 1.34
C ALA A 302 43.18 43.48 0.21
N LEU A 303 42.12 43.72 -0.58
CA LEU A 303 42.09 44.72 -1.64
C LEU A 303 42.20 46.15 -1.08
N ASP A 304 41.44 46.50 -0.04
CA ASP A 304 41.51 47.81 0.64
C ASP A 304 42.91 48.10 1.20
N ARG A 305 43.57 47.06 1.74
CA ARG A 305 44.95 47.16 2.23
C ARG A 305 45.95 47.35 1.11
N LEU A 306 45.74 46.66 -0.01
CA LEU A 306 46.55 46.80 -1.21
C LEU A 306 46.43 48.23 -1.76
N ASP A 307 45.20 48.75 -1.87
CA ASP A 307 44.89 50.12 -2.32
C ASP A 307 45.58 51.18 -1.44
N SER A 308 45.44 51.05 -0.12
CA SER A 308 46.06 51.95 0.85
C SER A 308 47.60 51.97 0.78
N ARG A 309 48.23 50.95 0.20
CA ARG A 309 49.68 50.84 0.06
C ARG A 309 50.19 51.22 -1.32
N LEU A 310 49.31 51.46 -2.30
CA LEU A 310 49.72 51.82 -3.67
C LEU A 310 50.69 53.00 -3.69
N ASP A 311 50.45 54.01 -2.85
CA ASP A 311 51.30 55.20 -2.71
C ASP A 311 52.74 54.89 -2.30
N GLU A 312 52.95 53.81 -1.55
CA GLU A 312 54.25 53.40 -1.02
C GLU A 312 55.03 52.50 -2.01
N MET A 313 54.36 52.00 -3.06
CA MET A 313 54.95 51.09 -4.04
C MET A 313 55.83 51.82 -5.06
N THR A 314 56.96 51.21 -5.41
CA THR A 314 57.82 51.69 -6.51
C THR A 314 57.11 51.54 -7.86
N PRO A 315 57.49 52.32 -8.88
CA PRO A 315 56.87 52.23 -10.21
C PRO A 315 56.89 50.82 -10.80
N ASP A 316 58.01 50.10 -10.64
CA ASP A 316 58.16 48.73 -11.14
C ASP A 316 57.20 47.75 -10.41
N GLU A 317 57.01 47.92 -9.10
CA GLU A 317 56.06 47.12 -8.32
C GLU A 317 54.61 47.42 -8.70
N ARG A 318 54.27 48.68 -8.99
CA ARG A 318 52.93 49.06 -9.46
C ARG A 318 52.61 48.44 -10.82
N THR A 319 53.55 48.45 -11.77
CA THR A 319 53.37 47.79 -13.08
C THR A 319 53.20 46.27 -12.91
N ALA A 320 54.02 45.64 -12.06
CA ALA A 320 53.89 44.21 -11.78
C ALA A 320 52.58 43.85 -11.06
N LEU A 321 52.03 44.77 -10.26
CA LEU A 321 50.74 44.60 -9.60
C LEU A 321 49.59 44.74 -10.61
N GLU A 322 49.64 45.75 -11.48
CA GLU A 322 48.68 45.97 -12.57
C GLU A 322 48.54 44.72 -13.45
N GLU A 323 49.67 44.17 -13.94
CA GLU A 323 49.66 42.94 -14.76
C GLU A 323 49.02 41.74 -14.03
N GLN A 324 49.21 41.64 -12.72
CA GLN A 324 48.66 40.54 -11.91
C GLN A 324 47.17 40.72 -11.59
N ILE A 325 46.72 41.95 -11.31
CA ILE A 325 45.29 42.24 -11.11
C ILE A 325 44.55 42.07 -12.44
N ASP A 326 45.10 42.53 -13.55
CA ASP A 326 44.53 42.31 -14.89
C ASP A 326 44.41 40.81 -15.20
N ALA A 327 45.46 40.02 -14.93
CA ALA A 327 45.40 38.58 -15.11
C ALA A 327 44.30 37.94 -14.24
N LEU A 328 44.20 38.33 -12.97
CA LEU A 328 43.18 37.84 -12.04
C LEU A 328 41.75 38.22 -12.48
N ALA A 329 41.55 39.45 -12.93
CA ALA A 329 40.26 39.91 -13.45
C ALA A 329 39.83 39.10 -14.69
N ASN A 330 40.75 38.85 -15.62
CA ASN A 330 40.50 38.02 -16.79
C ASN A 330 40.17 36.56 -16.42
N ASP A 331 40.84 36.00 -15.41
CA ASP A 331 40.56 34.65 -14.91
C ASP A 331 39.17 34.57 -14.26
N LEU A 332 38.77 35.58 -13.48
CA LEU A 332 37.43 35.68 -12.90
C LEU A 332 36.35 35.82 -13.99
N ASP A 333 36.57 36.63 -15.02
CA ASP A 333 35.65 36.73 -16.16
C ASP A 333 35.49 35.38 -16.89
N ALA A 334 36.61 34.69 -17.15
CA ALA A 334 36.61 33.40 -17.81
C ALA A 334 35.91 32.32 -16.96
N LEU A 335 36.08 32.34 -15.64
CA LEU A 335 35.36 31.47 -14.72
C LEU A 335 33.84 31.72 -14.79
N ARG A 336 33.43 32.99 -14.75
CA ARG A 336 32.01 33.39 -14.83
C ARG A 336 31.37 33.02 -16.16
N GLU A 337 32.10 33.12 -17.27
CA GLU A 337 31.60 32.68 -18.58
C GLU A 337 31.39 31.15 -18.60
N ARG A 338 32.34 30.38 -18.03
CA ARG A 338 32.21 28.91 -17.91
C ARG A 338 31.05 28.50 -17.01
N GLU A 339 30.85 29.17 -15.89
CA GLU A 339 29.72 28.93 -14.99
C GLU A 339 28.40 29.25 -15.66
N ALA A 340 28.30 30.41 -16.32
CA ALA A 340 27.09 30.78 -17.07
C ALA A 340 26.78 29.82 -18.23
N GLU A 341 27.79 29.21 -18.84
CA GLU A 341 27.61 28.18 -19.87
C GLU A 341 27.16 26.85 -19.24
N ARG A 342 27.75 26.44 -18.11
CA ARG A 342 27.31 25.25 -17.36
C ARG A 342 25.88 25.38 -16.87
N GLU A 343 25.50 26.55 -16.35
CA GLU A 343 24.14 26.84 -15.91
C GLU A 343 23.16 26.69 -17.09
N ARG A 344 23.48 27.28 -18.25
CA ARG A 344 22.68 27.12 -19.47
C ARG A 344 22.56 25.66 -19.91
N GLN A 345 23.61 24.87 -19.77
CA GLN A 345 23.58 23.44 -20.09
C GLN A 345 22.75 22.64 -19.09
N ALA A 346 22.88 22.90 -17.79
CA ALA A 346 22.09 22.27 -16.74
C ALA A 346 20.60 22.61 -16.88
N GLU A 347 20.30 23.87 -17.18
CA GLU A 347 18.96 24.36 -17.47
C GLU A 347 18.35 23.68 -18.70
N ALA A 348 19.11 23.60 -19.80
CA ALA A 348 18.65 22.91 -21.01
C ALA A 348 18.40 21.42 -20.76
N ALA A 349 19.27 20.76 -19.97
CA ALA A 349 19.11 19.36 -19.61
C ALA A 349 17.89 19.14 -18.70
N ALA A 350 17.63 20.04 -17.76
CA ALA A 350 16.42 20.00 -16.93
C ALA A 350 15.16 20.16 -17.78
N ASP A 351 15.15 21.10 -18.74
CA ASP A 351 14.03 21.28 -19.66
C ASP A 351 13.80 20.07 -20.55
N GLU A 352 14.87 19.44 -21.04
CA GLU A 352 14.77 18.21 -21.83
C GLU A 352 14.08 17.10 -21.04
N ARG A 353 14.42 16.90 -19.76
CA ARG A 353 13.73 15.93 -18.89
C ARG A 353 12.26 16.29 -18.70
N LEU A 354 11.93 17.55 -18.48
CA LEU A 354 10.53 17.99 -18.33
C LEU A 354 9.72 17.75 -19.62
N ARG A 355 10.33 17.97 -20.79
CA ARG A 355 9.72 17.64 -22.09
C ARG A 355 9.54 16.14 -22.27
N ASP A 356 10.49 15.32 -21.85
CA ASP A 356 10.38 13.85 -21.87
C ASP A 356 9.21 13.35 -21.00
N HIS A 357 8.85 14.13 -19.98
CA HIS A 357 7.66 13.90 -19.15
C HIS A 357 6.35 14.47 -19.75
N GLY A 358 6.39 15.02 -20.95
CA GLY A 358 5.22 15.47 -21.70
C GLY A 358 4.78 16.91 -21.41
N LEU A 359 5.59 17.69 -20.68
CA LEU A 359 5.33 19.12 -20.47
C LEU A 359 5.71 19.92 -21.72
N ASP A 360 4.89 20.88 -22.09
CA ASP A 360 5.21 21.83 -23.15
C ASP A 360 6.05 23.01 -22.64
N ASP A 361 6.64 23.78 -23.56
CA ASP A 361 7.53 24.90 -23.21
C ASP A 361 6.79 25.97 -22.38
N ALA A 362 5.48 26.15 -22.57
CA ALA A 362 4.71 27.16 -21.82
C ALA A 362 4.49 26.73 -20.37
N GLN A 363 4.28 25.44 -20.13
CA GLN A 363 4.17 24.85 -18.79
C GLN A 363 5.52 24.88 -18.07
N ILE A 364 6.62 24.59 -18.75
CA ILE A 364 7.97 24.68 -18.18
C ILE A 364 8.25 26.11 -17.72
N ASP A 365 7.94 27.10 -18.57
CA ASP A 365 8.07 28.52 -18.22
C ASP A 365 7.18 28.93 -17.04
N GLU A 366 5.99 28.34 -16.90
CA GLU A 366 5.10 28.57 -15.76
C GLU A 366 5.69 27.97 -14.47
N LEU A 367 6.16 26.72 -14.51
CA LEU A 367 6.77 26.05 -13.36
C LEU A 367 8.00 26.80 -12.85
N ARG A 368 8.82 27.38 -13.74
CA ARG A 368 9.98 28.22 -13.38
C ARG A 368 9.62 29.51 -12.66
N ARG A 369 8.42 30.05 -12.91
CA ARG A 369 7.94 31.27 -12.24
C ARG A 369 7.40 31.00 -10.84
N LEU A 370 7.06 29.75 -10.54
CA LEU A 370 6.58 29.34 -9.23
C LEU A 370 7.78 29.11 -8.31
N ALA A 371 7.98 30.04 -7.38
CA ALA A 371 9.06 29.94 -6.38
C ALA A 371 8.73 28.93 -5.27
N GLU A 372 7.45 28.70 -4.99
CA GLU A 372 7.02 27.84 -3.88
C GLU A 372 6.79 26.38 -4.33
N GLN A 373 7.45 25.43 -3.65
CA GLN A 373 7.34 23.99 -3.90
C GLN A 373 5.88 23.49 -3.98
N ARG A 374 4.98 24.05 -3.16
CA ARG A 374 3.57 23.65 -3.13
C ARG A 374 2.83 24.03 -4.41
N GLU A 375 3.12 25.20 -4.98
CA GLU A 375 2.47 25.66 -6.20
C GLU A 375 2.91 24.83 -7.40
N VAL A 376 4.21 24.48 -7.44
CA VAL A 376 4.79 23.57 -8.46
C VAL A 376 4.12 22.19 -8.37
N GLN A 377 4.00 21.62 -7.17
CA GLN A 377 3.33 20.33 -6.97
C GLN A 377 1.87 20.37 -7.43
N GLU A 378 1.10 21.38 -7.01
CA GLU A 378 -0.30 21.51 -7.39
C GLU A 378 -0.49 21.64 -8.91
N GLN A 379 0.42 22.35 -9.59
CA GLN A 379 0.37 22.49 -11.04
C GLN A 379 0.65 21.16 -11.74
N LEU A 380 1.67 20.42 -11.29
CA LEU A 380 1.98 19.09 -11.81
C LEU A 380 0.82 18.10 -11.60
N GLU A 381 0.17 18.13 -10.43
CA GLU A 381 -1.04 17.31 -10.18
C GLU A 381 -2.19 17.67 -11.14
N ARG A 382 -2.38 18.96 -11.47
CA ARG A 382 -3.41 19.40 -12.45
C ARG A 382 -3.11 18.91 -13.87
N GLU A 383 -1.84 18.81 -14.22
CA GLU A 383 -1.38 18.29 -15.52
C GLU A 383 -1.44 16.75 -15.61
N GLY A 384 -1.93 16.08 -14.56
CA GLY A 384 -2.21 14.66 -14.57
C GLY A 384 -1.03 13.78 -14.13
N PHE A 385 0.00 14.38 -13.53
CA PHE A 385 1.05 13.61 -12.85
C PHE A 385 0.48 12.92 -11.61
N ASP A 386 0.97 11.71 -11.33
CA ASP A 386 0.69 11.05 -10.06
C ASP A 386 1.23 11.89 -8.90
N ARG A 387 0.52 11.89 -7.76
CA ARG A 387 0.86 12.70 -6.59
C ARG A 387 2.29 12.48 -6.09
N GLU A 388 2.80 11.25 -6.10
CA GLU A 388 4.17 10.97 -5.66
C GLU A 388 5.22 11.43 -6.68
N ALA A 389 4.92 11.33 -7.97
CA ALA A 389 5.78 11.85 -9.04
C ALA A 389 5.81 13.39 -9.01
N ALA A 390 4.65 14.02 -8.86
CA ALA A 390 4.50 15.47 -8.74
C ALA A 390 5.27 16.02 -7.54
N ARG A 391 5.21 15.35 -6.38
CA ARG A 391 5.94 15.77 -5.19
C ARG A 391 7.46 15.72 -5.38
N ARG A 392 7.99 14.61 -5.93
CA ARG A 392 9.44 14.47 -6.19
C ARG A 392 9.94 15.50 -7.20
N LEU A 393 9.21 15.68 -8.29
CA LEU A 393 9.58 16.66 -9.32
C LEU A 393 9.48 18.10 -8.80
N ALA A 394 8.47 18.41 -7.98
CA ALA A 394 8.35 19.72 -7.35
C ALA A 394 9.49 20.02 -6.36
N GLU A 395 9.95 19.01 -5.63
CA GLU A 395 11.10 19.13 -4.73
C GLU A 395 12.41 19.36 -5.49
N GLU A 396 12.63 18.63 -6.58
CA GLU A 396 13.78 18.83 -7.48
C GLU A 396 13.79 20.25 -8.06
N ILE A 397 12.65 20.73 -8.60
CA ILE A 397 12.53 22.08 -9.15
C ILE A 397 12.76 23.15 -8.06
N ALA A 398 12.19 22.96 -6.87
CA ALA A 398 12.36 23.91 -5.77
C ALA A 398 13.79 23.94 -5.22
N ALA A 399 14.50 22.80 -5.20
CA ALA A 399 15.92 22.75 -4.88
C ALA A 399 16.76 23.49 -5.94
N GLN A 400 16.48 23.23 -7.23
CA GLN A 400 17.15 23.89 -8.34
C GLN A 400 16.93 25.41 -8.36
N ASN A 401 15.71 25.88 -8.07
CA ASN A 401 15.41 27.31 -7.98
C ASN A 401 16.18 27.98 -6.84
N ARG A 402 16.26 27.35 -5.65
CA ARG A 402 17.04 27.87 -4.52
C ARG A 402 18.53 27.94 -4.85
N GLU A 403 19.04 26.92 -5.52
CA GLU A 403 20.43 26.91 -6.00
C GLU A 403 20.69 28.04 -7.00
N ARG A 404 19.78 28.24 -7.96
CA ARG A 404 19.86 29.36 -8.92
C ARG A 404 19.82 30.72 -8.22
N GLU A 405 18.93 30.93 -7.26
CA GLU A 405 18.87 32.19 -6.50
C GLU A 405 20.17 32.46 -5.75
N ALA A 406 20.75 31.44 -5.11
CA ALA A 406 22.03 31.54 -4.43
C ALA A 406 23.18 31.83 -5.43
N GLN A 407 23.20 31.16 -6.58
CA GLN A 407 24.17 31.40 -7.64
C GLN A 407 24.04 32.80 -8.26
N GLU A 408 22.81 33.28 -8.50
CA GLU A 408 22.58 34.64 -8.98
C GLU A 408 23.08 35.68 -7.99
N GLN A 409 22.86 35.45 -6.68
CA GLN A 409 23.40 36.31 -5.64
C GLN A 409 24.93 36.30 -5.66
N ALA A 410 25.55 35.12 -5.64
CA ALA A 410 27.01 34.97 -5.73
C ALA A 410 27.57 35.63 -7.00
N ARG A 411 26.86 35.53 -8.13
CA ARG A 411 27.24 36.16 -9.39
C ARG A 411 27.17 37.68 -9.32
N ARG A 412 26.19 38.26 -8.63
CA ARG A 412 26.10 39.71 -8.41
C ARG A 412 27.21 40.20 -7.50
N GLU A 413 27.54 39.44 -6.45
CA GLU A 413 28.66 39.76 -5.56
C GLU A 413 30.00 39.67 -6.29
N SER A 414 30.20 38.62 -7.10
CA SER A 414 31.38 38.49 -7.96
C SER A 414 31.47 39.57 -9.05
N GLN A 415 30.33 40.06 -9.54
CA GLN A 415 30.27 41.23 -10.44
C GLN A 415 30.79 42.49 -9.78
N GLN A 416 30.30 42.79 -8.58
CA GLN A 416 30.73 43.94 -7.82
C GLN A 416 32.23 43.88 -7.54
N LEU A 417 32.72 42.73 -7.08
CA LEU A 417 34.15 42.56 -6.82
C LEU A 417 35.01 42.72 -8.09
N SER A 418 34.57 42.17 -9.22
CA SER A 418 35.30 42.31 -10.48
C SER A 418 35.31 43.75 -10.99
N GLU A 419 34.25 44.53 -10.76
CA GLU A 419 34.20 45.96 -11.07
C GLU A 419 35.14 46.74 -10.15
N GLU A 420 35.11 46.49 -8.85
CA GLU A 420 36.01 47.10 -7.86
C GLU A 420 37.48 46.80 -8.15
N LEU A 421 37.82 45.56 -8.55
CA LEU A 421 39.18 45.20 -8.94
C LEU A 421 39.66 45.94 -10.19
N ARG A 422 38.77 46.16 -11.17
CA ARG A 422 39.11 46.92 -12.39
C ARG A 422 39.27 48.40 -12.10
N ASP A 423 38.38 48.96 -11.29
CA ASP A 423 38.49 50.36 -10.86
C ASP A 423 39.80 50.58 -10.09
N ALA A 424 40.16 49.65 -9.18
CA ALA A 424 41.45 49.68 -8.48
C ALA A 424 42.63 49.62 -9.47
N ALA A 425 42.60 48.72 -10.47
CA ALA A 425 43.64 48.63 -11.49
C ALA A 425 43.76 49.91 -12.34
N ASP A 426 42.63 50.51 -12.72
CA ASP A 426 42.59 51.77 -13.48
C ASP A 426 43.12 52.95 -12.65
N ASP A 427 42.87 52.99 -11.34
CA ASP A 427 43.41 53.99 -10.43
C ASP A 427 44.94 53.85 -10.30
N VAL A 428 45.47 52.62 -10.18
CA VAL A 428 46.93 52.36 -10.23
C VAL A 428 47.55 52.93 -11.51
N LYS A 429 46.87 52.75 -12.64
CA LYS A 429 47.31 53.19 -13.97
C LYS A 429 47.26 54.71 -14.13
N ARG A 430 46.23 55.36 -13.58
CA ARG A 430 46.03 56.81 -13.66
C ARG A 430 47.13 57.57 -12.93
N ASP A 431 47.50 57.08 -11.75
CA ASP A 431 48.56 57.65 -10.92
C ASP A 431 49.95 57.58 -11.58
N GLN A 432 50.24 56.51 -12.33
CA GLN A 432 51.48 56.41 -13.12
C GLN A 432 51.52 57.41 -14.29
N SER A 433 50.35 57.87 -14.76
CA SER A 433 50.20 58.72 -15.93
C SER A 433 50.26 60.22 -15.62
N GLU A 434 50.27 60.62 -14.34
CA GLU A 434 50.53 61.99 -13.88
C GLU A 434 51.94 62.17 -13.29
N PRO A 435 53.05 61.92 -14.04
CA PRO A 435 54.37 62.27 -13.54
C PRO A 435 54.50 63.79 -13.52
N SER A 436 54.45 64.37 -12.32
CA SER A 436 55.33 65.47 -11.87
C SER A 436 55.51 66.63 -12.86
N SER A 437 54.45 66.98 -13.57
CA SER A 437 54.41 68.16 -14.45
C SER A 437 54.41 69.48 -13.65
N SER A 438 54.38 69.41 -12.31
CA SER A 438 54.42 70.57 -11.41
C SER A 438 55.83 71.03 -11.00
N GLU A 439 56.91 70.31 -11.31
CA GLU A 439 58.27 70.71 -10.90
C GLU A 439 59.06 71.51 -11.97
N GLY A 440 58.41 71.83 -13.09
CA GLY A 440 59.04 72.57 -14.21
C GLY A 440 58.72 74.06 -14.31
N GLN A 441 57.80 74.62 -13.52
CA GLN A 441 57.31 76.01 -13.73
C GLN A 441 57.87 77.10 -12.81
N ASP A 442 58.66 76.76 -11.78
CA ASP A 442 59.17 77.77 -10.82
C ASP A 442 60.62 78.25 -11.06
N GLN A 443 61.30 77.84 -12.15
CA GLN A 443 62.65 78.32 -12.48
C GLN A 443 62.75 79.44 -13.54
N GLN A 444 61.64 80.00 -14.02
CA GLN A 444 61.66 81.02 -15.09
C GLN A 444 61.32 82.47 -14.68
N GLN A 445 61.32 82.81 -13.37
CA GLN A 445 61.15 84.21 -12.91
C GLN A 445 62.38 84.81 -12.17
N GLY A 446 63.55 84.17 -12.23
CA GLY A 446 64.71 84.54 -11.42
C GLY A 446 65.94 85.14 -12.13
N THR A 447 65.83 85.80 -13.29
CA THR A 447 66.96 86.57 -13.87
C THR A 447 66.48 87.85 -14.55
N ARG A 448 66.20 88.88 -13.75
CA ARG A 448 66.10 90.26 -14.24
C ARG A 448 66.42 91.25 -13.11
N GLU A 449 67.69 91.38 -12.74
CA GLU A 449 68.27 92.59 -12.11
C GLU A 449 69.78 92.43 -11.88
N THR A 450 70.61 93.01 -12.76
CA THR A 450 71.64 94.02 -12.46
C THR A 450 72.47 94.35 -13.70
#